data_AF-A0A5N5D9L6-F1
#
_entry.id   AF-A0A5N5D9L6-F1
#
_cell.length_a   1.000
_cell.length_b   1.000
_cell.length_c   1.000
_cell.angle_alpha   90.00
_cell.angle_beta   90.00
_cell.angle_gamma   90.00
#
_symmetry.space_group_name_H-M   'P 1'
#
loop_
_entity.id
_entity.type
_entity.pdbx_description
1 polymer ?
#
loop_
_entity_poly.entity_id
_entity_poly.type
_entity_poly.pdbx_seq_one_letter_code
_entity_poly.pdbx_strand_id
1 'polypeptide(L)'
;MPTPITNPTPTAAPNGPSPLYHRLRTLALAHALPQSTAHLLSLRHPRATHAWGHAHLVRHNAAGLAPVMDNAGLAAHCASTGRYITSAGTKGAEVHEVTVDEWARRAVVRMSYYFRAKREGDGDEKGGEEVVENELIWTLKFTEEEGEGEEEVLIMESVEFIDASASARLGTLVRAVNGGVVGDDVRGGITLKE
;
A
#
# COMPACT_ATOMS: atom_id res chain seq x y z
N MET A 1 -8.13 40.74 -52.02
CA MET A 1 -8.20 41.05 -50.57
C MET A 1 -8.06 39.75 -49.81
N PRO A 2 -7.09 39.59 -48.90
CA PRO A 2 -6.91 38.35 -48.16
C PRO A 2 -7.97 38.24 -47.04
N THR A 3 -8.58 37.07 -46.93
CA THR A 3 -9.59 36.73 -45.93
C THR A 3 -8.95 36.68 -44.53
N PRO A 4 -9.57 37.24 -43.48
CA PRO A 4 -9.02 37.14 -42.13
C PRO A 4 -9.07 35.68 -41.64
N ILE A 5 -7.94 35.17 -41.18
CA ILE A 5 -7.88 33.89 -40.46
C ILE A 5 -8.43 34.14 -39.06
N THR A 6 -9.65 33.71 -38.80
CA THR A 6 -10.20 33.67 -37.44
C THR A 6 -9.61 32.45 -36.72
N ASN A 7 -8.68 32.69 -35.79
CA ASN A 7 -8.26 31.66 -34.85
C ASN A 7 -9.48 31.23 -34.01
N PRO A 8 -9.75 29.92 -33.88
CA PRO A 8 -10.80 29.46 -32.98
C PRO A 8 -10.45 29.88 -31.55
N THR A 9 -11.41 30.51 -30.88
CA THR A 9 -11.35 30.83 -29.46
C THR A 9 -11.00 29.56 -28.70
N PRO A 10 -9.97 29.55 -27.83
CA PRO A 10 -9.63 28.38 -27.04
C PRO A 10 -10.83 28.03 -26.16
N THR A 11 -11.45 26.89 -26.44
CA THR A 11 -12.50 26.30 -25.61
C THR A 11 -11.92 26.18 -24.21
N ALA A 12 -12.50 26.87 -23.23
CA ALA A 12 -12.07 26.79 -21.84
C ALA A 12 -12.03 25.31 -21.44
N ALA A 13 -10.85 24.83 -21.03
CA ALA A 13 -10.71 23.47 -20.53
C ALA A 13 -11.72 23.28 -19.37
N PRO A 14 -12.35 22.10 -19.25
CA PRO A 14 -13.28 21.83 -18.17
C PRO A 14 -12.61 22.15 -16.81
N ASN A 15 -13.29 22.94 -15.96
CA ASN A 15 -12.78 23.44 -14.69
C ASN A 15 -12.76 22.36 -13.58
N GLY A 16 -12.23 21.15 -13.86
CA GLY A 16 -12.19 20.06 -12.89
C GLY A 16 -11.21 18.95 -13.28
N PRO A 17 -10.89 18.03 -12.34
CA PRO A 17 -9.99 16.92 -12.61
C PRO A 17 -10.53 16.00 -13.72
N SER A 18 -9.64 15.41 -14.50
CA SER A 18 -10.05 14.50 -15.58
C SER A 18 -10.68 13.21 -15.04
N PRO A 19 -11.43 12.47 -15.87
CA PRO A 19 -11.90 11.13 -15.52
C PRO A 19 -10.76 10.17 -15.13
N LEU A 20 -9.61 10.27 -15.80
CA LEU A 20 -8.43 9.45 -15.51
C LEU A 20 -7.87 9.79 -14.13
N TYR A 21 -7.70 11.07 -13.79
CA TYR A 21 -7.29 11.50 -12.45
C TYR A 21 -8.19 10.91 -11.36
N HIS A 22 -9.52 10.98 -11.54
CA HIS A 22 -10.48 10.42 -10.59
C HIS A 22 -10.32 8.90 -10.44
N ARG A 23 -10.09 8.18 -11.54
CA ARG A 23 -9.87 6.73 -11.52
C ARG A 23 -8.58 6.36 -10.77
N LEU A 24 -7.45 7.00 -11.09
CA LEU A 24 -6.16 6.76 -10.44
C LEU A 24 -6.24 7.05 -8.94
N ARG A 25 -6.85 8.19 -8.56
CA ARG A 25 -7.05 8.56 -7.15
C ARG A 25 -7.93 7.55 -6.40
N THR A 26 -8.99 7.07 -7.04
CA THR A 26 -9.90 6.09 -6.44
C THR A 26 -9.18 4.76 -6.19
N LEU A 27 -8.40 4.27 -7.15
CA LEU A 27 -7.59 3.06 -6.99
C LEU A 27 -6.53 3.23 -5.90
N ALA A 28 -5.87 4.38 -5.83
CA ALA A 28 -4.88 4.67 -4.79
C ALA A 28 -5.49 4.62 -3.39
N LEU A 29 -6.68 5.22 -3.21
CA LEU A 29 -7.42 5.16 -1.94
C LEU A 29 -7.88 3.75 -1.60
N ALA A 30 -8.40 3.00 -2.58
CA ALA A 30 -8.84 1.63 -2.36
C ALA A 30 -7.67 0.68 -2.04
N HIS A 31 -6.47 0.93 -2.58
CA HIS A 31 -5.25 0.20 -2.24
C HIS A 31 -4.78 0.49 -0.82
N ALA A 32 -4.87 1.74 -0.39
CA ALA A 32 -4.50 2.17 0.96
C ALA A 32 -5.49 1.69 2.03
N LEU A 33 -6.78 1.62 1.70
CA LEU A 33 -7.85 1.22 2.61
C LEU A 33 -8.64 0.02 2.05
N PRO A 34 -7.99 -1.14 1.84
CA PRO A 34 -8.67 -2.30 1.29
C PRO A 34 -9.63 -2.89 2.32
N GLN A 35 -10.78 -3.36 1.84
CA GLN A 35 -11.79 -4.02 2.69
C GLN A 35 -11.38 -5.44 3.09
N SER A 36 -10.50 -6.06 2.30
CA SER A 36 -9.94 -7.39 2.52
C SER A 36 -8.73 -7.60 1.63
N THR A 37 -7.95 -8.65 1.87
CA THR A 37 -6.87 -9.06 0.96
C THR A 37 -7.41 -9.38 -0.44
N ALA A 38 -8.59 -9.98 -0.55
CA ALA A 38 -9.21 -10.26 -1.85
C ALA A 38 -9.55 -8.97 -2.61
N HIS A 39 -10.09 -7.96 -1.92
CA HIS A 39 -10.32 -6.63 -2.49
C HIS A 39 -8.99 -5.97 -2.90
N LEU A 40 -7.95 -6.02 -2.06
CA LEU A 40 -6.63 -5.48 -2.41
C LEU A 40 -6.10 -6.09 -3.72
N LEU A 41 -6.22 -7.41 -3.87
CA LEU A 41 -5.74 -8.13 -5.05
C LEU A 41 -6.57 -7.87 -6.31
N SER A 42 -7.88 -7.60 -6.18
CA SER A 42 -8.73 -7.29 -7.33
C SER A 42 -8.44 -5.92 -7.98
N LEU A 43 -7.78 -5.01 -7.25
CA LEU A 43 -7.37 -3.70 -7.77
C LEU A 43 -6.09 -3.76 -8.62
N ARG A 44 -5.42 -4.91 -8.64
CA ARG A 44 -4.07 -5.09 -9.16
C ARG A 44 -4.10 -5.85 -10.47
N HIS A 45 -3.21 -5.47 -11.37
CA HIS A 45 -2.95 -6.23 -12.59
C HIS A 45 -2.45 -7.65 -12.21
N PRO A 46 -2.75 -8.71 -12.98
CA PRO A 46 -2.30 -10.07 -12.67
C PRO A 46 -0.78 -10.22 -12.52
N ARG A 47 -0.02 -9.40 -13.27
CA ARG A 47 1.46 -9.32 -13.21
C ARG A 47 1.99 -8.25 -12.25
N ALA A 48 1.15 -7.69 -11.39
CA ALA A 48 1.55 -6.60 -10.53
C ALA A 48 2.60 -7.05 -9.51
N THR A 49 3.52 -6.14 -9.19
CA THR A 49 4.57 -6.37 -8.19
C THR A 49 4.40 -5.47 -6.99
N HIS A 50 4.92 -5.92 -5.85
CA HIS A 50 4.97 -5.17 -4.61
C HIS A 50 6.39 -5.24 -4.03
N ALA A 51 6.91 -4.14 -3.51
CA ALA A 51 8.25 -4.08 -2.96
C ALA A 51 8.32 -3.15 -1.74
N TRP A 52 9.37 -3.31 -0.94
CA TRP A 52 9.74 -2.34 0.09
C TRP A 52 10.71 -1.31 -0.50
N GLY A 53 10.45 -0.03 -0.28
CA GLY A 53 11.25 1.06 -0.83
C GLY A 53 12.60 1.28 -0.12
N HIS A 54 12.77 0.72 1.09
CA HIS A 54 13.96 0.91 1.91
C HIS A 54 15.09 -0.06 1.53
N ALA A 55 15.85 0.25 0.47
CA ALA A 55 16.92 -0.64 -0.03
C ALA A 55 17.92 -1.10 1.05
N HIS A 56 18.34 -0.18 1.93
CA HIS A 56 19.23 -0.53 3.05
C HIS A 56 18.54 -1.45 4.07
N LEU A 57 17.32 -1.12 4.49
CA LEU A 57 16.57 -1.91 5.47
C LEU A 57 16.31 -3.33 4.97
N VAL A 58 15.90 -3.48 3.70
CA VAL A 58 15.67 -4.77 3.04
C VAL A 58 16.95 -5.60 3.02
N ARG A 59 18.08 -5.01 2.61
CA ARG A 59 19.38 -5.69 2.58
C ARG A 59 19.77 -6.26 3.95
N HIS A 60 19.49 -5.52 5.02
CA HIS A 60 19.85 -5.92 6.39
C HIS A 60 18.80 -6.81 7.07
N ASN A 61 17.61 -6.97 6.48
CA ASN A 61 16.51 -7.80 6.98
C ASN A 61 16.03 -8.81 5.92
N ALA A 62 16.93 -9.29 5.05
CA ALA A 62 16.58 -10.12 3.88
C ALA A 62 15.85 -11.43 4.22
N ALA A 63 15.99 -11.94 5.45
CA ALA A 63 15.25 -13.10 5.93
C ALA A 63 13.75 -12.80 6.16
N GLY A 64 13.41 -11.56 6.54
CA GLY A 64 12.04 -11.14 6.84
C GLY A 64 11.40 -10.23 5.78
N LEU A 65 12.21 -9.53 4.98
CA LEU A 65 11.76 -8.63 3.92
C LEU A 65 12.20 -9.17 2.55
N ALA A 66 11.24 -9.67 1.78
CA ALA A 66 11.48 -10.03 0.39
C ALA A 66 11.66 -8.76 -0.46
N PRO A 67 12.64 -8.70 -1.38
CA PRO A 67 12.92 -7.49 -2.15
C PRO A 67 11.77 -7.11 -3.09
N VAL A 68 11.13 -8.10 -3.74
CA VAL A 68 9.97 -7.92 -4.61
C VAL A 68 9.05 -9.14 -4.45
N MET A 69 7.75 -8.91 -4.43
CA MET A 69 6.68 -9.90 -4.30
C MET A 69 5.71 -9.76 -5.47
N ASP A 70 5.25 -10.87 -6.03
CA ASP A 70 4.08 -10.88 -6.91
C ASP A 70 2.79 -10.87 -6.07
N ASN A 71 1.63 -10.97 -6.72
CA ASN A 71 0.34 -10.99 -6.03
C ASN A 71 0.20 -12.17 -5.06
N ALA A 72 0.77 -13.34 -5.38
CA ALA A 72 0.74 -14.51 -4.49
C ALA A 72 1.64 -14.29 -3.26
N GLY A 73 2.83 -13.74 -3.46
CA GLY A 73 3.75 -13.35 -2.40
C GLY A 73 3.17 -12.28 -1.48
N LEU A 74 2.52 -11.27 -2.04
CA LEU A 74 1.82 -10.24 -1.26
C LEU A 74 0.68 -10.85 -0.44
N ALA A 75 -0.14 -11.74 -1.03
CA ALA A 75 -1.21 -12.43 -0.32
C ALA A 75 -0.66 -13.26 0.87
N ALA A 76 0.44 -14.00 0.64
CA ALA A 76 1.12 -14.76 1.67
C ALA A 76 1.70 -13.87 2.78
N HIS A 77 2.24 -12.69 2.41
CA HIS A 77 2.70 -11.71 3.38
C HIS A 77 1.55 -11.18 4.26
N CYS A 78 0.43 -10.77 3.66
CA CYS A 78 -0.75 -10.32 4.40
C CYS A 78 -1.28 -11.42 5.33
N ALA A 79 -1.38 -12.66 4.84
CA ALA A 79 -1.86 -13.79 5.64
C ALA A 79 -0.92 -14.13 6.80
N SER A 80 0.39 -14.21 6.56
CA SER A 80 1.37 -14.57 7.59
C SER A 80 1.46 -13.51 8.69
N THR A 81 1.46 -12.23 8.33
CA THR A 81 1.49 -11.09 9.27
C THR A 81 0.15 -10.95 10.01
N GLY A 82 -0.96 -11.08 9.29
CA GLY A 82 -2.31 -10.94 9.82
C GLY A 82 -2.70 -11.94 10.90
N ARG A 83 -1.92 -13.03 11.09
CA ARG A 83 -2.05 -13.93 12.25
C ARG A 83 -1.68 -13.27 13.58
N TYR A 84 -0.78 -12.29 13.54
CA TYR A 84 -0.13 -11.74 14.73
C TYR A 84 -0.47 -10.28 15.00
N ILE A 85 -1.14 -9.60 14.07
CA ILE A 85 -1.56 -8.21 14.22
C ILE A 85 -3.05 -8.04 13.97
N THR A 86 -3.63 -7.01 14.59
CA THR A 86 -4.99 -6.55 14.34
C THR A 86 -5.03 -5.03 14.33
N SER A 87 -5.99 -4.46 13.61
CA SER A 87 -6.24 -3.02 13.59
C SER A 87 -6.75 -2.52 14.95
N ALA A 88 -6.27 -1.36 15.40
CA ALA A 88 -6.65 -0.78 16.67
C ALA A 88 -8.01 -0.05 16.59
N GLY A 89 -9.08 -0.68 17.10
CA GLY A 89 -10.38 -0.02 17.27
C GLY A 89 -11.06 0.38 15.95
N THR A 90 -11.78 1.51 15.94
CA THR A 90 -12.53 2.00 14.77
C THR A 90 -11.67 2.69 13.72
N LYS A 91 -10.41 3.04 14.04
CA LYS A 91 -9.43 3.62 13.13
C LYS A 91 -8.27 2.64 12.91
N GLY A 92 -8.45 1.67 12.01
CA GLY A 92 -7.36 0.76 11.62
C GLY A 92 -6.29 1.41 10.75
N ALA A 93 -6.67 2.46 10.01
CA ALA A 93 -5.79 3.19 9.11
C ALA A 93 -6.34 4.61 8.86
N GLU A 94 -5.47 5.54 8.51
CA GLU A 94 -5.83 6.91 8.15
C GLU A 94 -4.99 7.39 6.97
N VAL A 95 -5.64 7.79 5.88
CA VAL A 95 -4.98 8.40 4.72
C VAL A 95 -4.87 9.90 4.96
N HIS A 96 -3.64 10.41 4.99
CA HIS A 96 -3.35 11.83 5.20
C HIS A 96 -3.38 12.60 3.88
N GLU A 97 -2.80 12.01 2.84
CA GLU A 97 -2.65 12.67 1.54
C GLU A 97 -2.59 11.65 0.40
N VAL A 98 -3.14 12.05 -0.76
CA VAL A 98 -2.95 11.34 -2.03
C VAL A 98 -2.58 12.36 -3.11
N THR A 99 -1.39 12.21 -3.67
CA THR A 99 -0.92 12.98 -4.83
C THR A 99 -0.99 12.10 -6.08
N VAL A 100 -1.54 12.60 -7.17
CA VAL A 100 -1.64 11.87 -8.44
C VAL A 100 -0.90 12.62 -9.53
N ASP A 101 -0.01 11.92 -10.22
CA ASP A 101 0.59 12.35 -11.48
C ASP A 101 -0.13 11.60 -12.60
N GLU A 102 -1.08 12.29 -13.23
CA GLU A 102 -1.90 11.72 -14.30
C GLU A 102 -1.07 11.38 -15.54
N TRP A 103 -0.11 12.25 -15.89
CA TRP A 103 0.75 12.07 -17.06
C TRP A 103 1.65 10.85 -16.92
N ALA A 104 2.27 10.70 -15.75
CA ALA A 104 3.12 9.55 -15.47
C ALA A 104 2.32 8.29 -15.05
N ARG A 105 0.99 8.40 -14.91
CA ARG A 105 0.11 7.36 -14.34
C ARG A 105 0.68 6.80 -13.04
N ARG A 106 0.92 7.70 -12.09
CA ARG A 106 1.45 7.37 -10.76
C ARG A 106 0.66 8.04 -9.65
N ALA A 107 0.69 7.45 -8.47
CA ALA A 107 0.18 8.07 -7.27
C ALA A 107 1.14 7.87 -6.10
N VAL A 108 1.16 8.83 -5.20
CA VAL A 108 1.81 8.73 -3.89
C VAL A 108 0.74 8.84 -2.83
N VAL A 109 0.72 7.91 -1.88
CA VAL A 109 -0.20 7.93 -0.74
C VAL A 109 0.61 8.02 0.54
N ARG A 110 0.30 8.99 1.38
CA ARG A 110 0.83 9.09 2.75
C ARG A 110 -0.26 8.71 3.72
N MET A 111 0.01 7.77 4.61
CA MET A 111 -0.98 7.25 5.55
C MET A 111 -0.35 6.72 6.83
N SER A 112 -1.18 6.44 7.84
CA SER A 112 -0.80 5.70 9.03
C SER A 112 -1.63 4.42 9.15
N TYR A 113 -1.00 3.33 9.55
CA TYR A 113 -1.70 2.18 10.14
C TYR A 113 -1.64 2.23 11.66
N TYR A 114 -2.69 1.75 12.32
CA TYR A 114 -2.73 1.63 13.78
C TYR A 114 -2.94 0.16 14.13
N PHE A 115 -1.88 -0.50 14.58
CA PHE A 115 -1.90 -1.94 14.85
C PHE A 115 -1.66 -2.27 16.32
N ARG A 116 -2.21 -3.40 16.74
CA ARG A 116 -1.90 -4.07 18.01
C ARG A 116 -1.37 -5.46 17.72
N ALA A 117 -0.46 -5.93 18.55
CA ALA A 117 -0.11 -7.35 18.56
C ALA A 117 -1.33 -8.17 19.01
N LYS A 118 -1.54 -9.36 18.44
CA LYS A 118 -2.50 -10.35 18.93
C LYS A 118 -1.81 -11.70 19.11
N ARG A 119 -2.42 -12.55 19.94
CA ARG A 119 -1.97 -13.92 20.09
C ARG A 119 -2.44 -14.75 18.90
N GLU A 120 -1.60 -15.63 18.39
CA GLU A 120 -2.00 -16.53 17.32
C GLU A 120 -3.18 -17.42 17.76
N GLY A 121 -4.21 -17.49 16.93
CA GLY A 121 -5.43 -18.24 17.20
C GLY A 121 -6.47 -17.48 18.05
N ASP A 122 -6.10 -16.34 18.65
CA ASP A 122 -7.08 -15.42 19.21
C ASP A 122 -7.74 -14.64 18.06
N GLY A 123 -9.06 -14.44 18.16
CA GLY A 123 -9.80 -13.57 17.26
C GLY A 123 -9.36 -12.10 17.40
N ASP A 124 -9.77 -11.25 16.46
CA ASP A 124 -9.31 -9.87 16.32
C ASP A 124 -9.63 -8.96 17.53
N GLU A 125 -10.43 -9.44 18.48
CA GLU A 125 -10.86 -8.73 19.70
C GLU A 125 -9.88 -8.87 20.89
N LYS A 126 -8.91 -9.79 20.82
CA LYS A 126 -7.97 -10.06 21.91
C LYS A 126 -6.54 -9.69 21.50
N GLY A 127 -6.33 -8.40 21.28
CA GLY A 127 -5.01 -7.81 21.09
C GLY A 127 -4.36 -7.37 22.41
N GLY A 128 -3.04 -7.20 22.39
CA GLY A 128 -2.31 -6.47 23.42
C GLY A 128 -2.81 -5.03 23.54
N GLU A 129 -2.56 -4.40 24.69
CA GLU A 129 -3.12 -3.07 24.99
C GLU A 129 -2.47 -1.94 24.18
N GLU A 130 -1.19 -2.07 23.85
CA GLU A 130 -0.44 -1.03 23.15
C GLU A 130 -0.79 -0.97 21.66
N VAL A 131 -1.20 0.23 21.21
CA VAL A 131 -1.37 0.58 19.80
C VAL A 131 -0.08 1.18 19.29
N VAL A 132 0.43 0.62 18.19
CA VAL A 132 1.55 1.17 17.44
C VAL A 132 1.00 1.85 16.19
N GLU A 133 1.23 3.15 16.09
CA GLU A 133 1.08 3.89 14.84
C GLU A 133 2.31 3.63 13.96
N ASN A 134 2.08 3.29 12.69
CA ASN A 134 3.12 3.13 11.70
C ASN A 134 2.80 4.04 10.51
N GLU A 135 3.53 5.14 10.41
CA GLU A 135 3.44 6.04 9.26
C GLU A 135 4.16 5.43 8.05
N LEU A 136 3.56 5.58 6.88
CA LEU A 136 4.11 5.04 5.66
C LEU A 136 3.75 5.86 4.42
N ILE A 137 4.54 5.63 3.38
CA ILE A 137 4.33 6.15 2.04
C ILE A 137 4.22 4.98 1.07
N TRP A 138 3.18 4.99 0.25
CA TRP A 138 3.06 4.15 -0.94
C TRP A 138 3.38 4.95 -2.19
N THR A 139 4.16 4.36 -3.09
CA THR A 139 4.21 4.80 -4.49
C THR A 139 3.56 3.75 -5.37
N LEU A 140 2.60 4.17 -6.19
CA LEU A 140 1.83 3.30 -7.08
C LEU A 140 2.11 3.67 -8.53
N LYS A 141 2.27 2.64 -9.38
CA LYS A 141 2.27 2.78 -10.85
C LYS A 141 1.07 2.03 -11.40
N PHE A 142 0.35 2.66 -12.33
CA PHE A 142 -0.83 2.07 -12.96
C PHE A 142 -0.50 1.55 -14.37
N THR A 143 -1.39 0.74 -14.94
CA THR A 143 -1.31 0.27 -16.32
C THR A 143 -1.36 1.44 -17.31
N GLU A 144 -0.57 1.32 -18.37
CA GLU A 144 -0.75 2.15 -19.58
C GLU A 144 -1.93 1.58 -20.36
N GLU A 145 -2.69 2.41 -21.07
CA GLU A 145 -3.71 1.91 -22.01
C GLU A 145 -3.00 1.33 -23.22
N GLU A 146 -3.00 0.00 -23.41
CA GLU A 146 -2.57 -0.63 -24.66
C GLU A 146 -3.81 -0.92 -25.53
N GLY A 147 -4.11 -0.01 -26.46
CA GLY A 147 -4.96 -0.28 -27.64
C GLY A 147 -6.44 0.12 -27.54
N GLU A 148 -7.13 0.06 -28.69
CA GLU A 148 -8.55 0.39 -28.87
C GLU A 148 -9.46 -0.63 -28.16
N GLY A 149 -9.54 -0.50 -26.85
CA GLY A 149 -10.42 -1.24 -25.95
C GLY A 149 -10.32 -0.61 -24.56
N GLU A 150 -11.38 -0.70 -23.76
CA GLU A 150 -11.34 -0.29 -22.36
C GLU A 150 -10.41 -1.24 -21.57
N GLU A 151 -9.09 -1.16 -21.75
CA GLU A 151 -8.18 -1.80 -20.81
C GLU A 151 -8.37 -1.14 -19.44
N GLU A 152 -8.78 -1.95 -18.48
CA GLU A 152 -9.06 -1.47 -17.14
C GLU A 152 -7.78 -0.89 -16.52
N VAL A 153 -7.85 0.37 -16.08
CA VAL A 153 -6.77 0.97 -15.28
C VAL A 153 -6.66 0.18 -13.98
N LEU A 154 -5.51 -0.47 -13.79
CA LEU A 154 -5.17 -1.32 -12.64
C LEU A 154 -3.82 -0.94 -12.07
N ILE A 155 -3.53 -1.37 -10.84
CA ILE A 155 -2.23 -1.16 -10.20
C ILE A 155 -1.22 -2.19 -10.72
N MET A 156 -0.12 -1.73 -11.31
CA MET A 156 0.95 -2.58 -11.84
C MET A 156 2.15 -2.70 -10.88
N GLU A 157 2.40 -1.67 -10.07
CA GLU A 157 3.48 -1.67 -9.09
C GLU A 157 3.01 -0.95 -7.82
N SER A 158 3.37 -1.49 -6.66
CA SER A 158 3.25 -0.77 -5.39
C SER A 158 4.53 -0.90 -4.57
N VAL A 159 5.11 0.22 -4.17
CA VAL A 159 6.30 0.26 -3.32
C VAL A 159 5.95 0.91 -1.99
N GLU A 160 6.25 0.24 -0.89
CA GLU A 160 5.91 0.68 0.46
C GLU A 160 7.16 1.12 1.24
N PHE A 161 7.08 2.29 1.84
CA PHE A 161 8.07 2.84 2.74
C PHE A 161 7.43 3.00 4.11
N ILE A 162 7.78 2.13 5.06
CA ILE A 162 7.25 2.13 6.43
C ILE A 162 8.21 2.77 7.41
N ASP A 163 7.71 3.25 8.55
CA ASP A 163 8.56 3.56 9.70
C ASP A 163 9.15 2.26 10.27
N ALA A 164 10.48 2.11 10.13
CA ALA A 164 11.19 0.93 10.57
C ALA A 164 11.22 0.80 12.11
N SER A 165 11.20 1.91 12.83
CA SER A 165 11.15 1.95 14.30
C SER A 165 9.80 1.47 14.81
N ALA A 166 8.71 2.01 14.26
CA ALA A 166 7.35 1.57 14.57
C ALA A 166 7.16 0.08 14.26
N SER A 167 7.63 -0.36 13.09
CA SER A 167 7.60 -1.76 12.67
C SER A 167 8.36 -2.68 13.63
N ALA A 168 9.55 -2.26 14.08
CA ALA A 168 10.34 -3.04 15.04
C ALA A 168 9.69 -3.08 16.43
N ARG A 169 9.06 -2.00 16.87
CA ARG A 169 8.28 -1.97 18.11
C ARG A 169 7.12 -2.95 18.05
N LEU A 170 6.34 -2.93 16.96
CA LEU A 170 5.25 -3.87 16.76
C LEU A 170 5.74 -5.33 16.76
N GLY A 171 6.86 -5.61 16.07
CA GLY A 171 7.48 -6.93 16.08
C GLY A 171 7.92 -7.40 17.49
N THR A 172 8.36 -6.48 18.34
CA THR A 172 8.69 -6.77 19.75
C THR A 172 7.45 -7.15 20.55
N LEU A 173 6.36 -6.40 20.39
CA LEU A 173 5.08 -6.69 21.05
C LEU A 173 4.50 -8.03 20.60
N VAL A 174 4.56 -8.33 19.29
CA VAL A 174 4.13 -9.61 18.74
C VAL A 174 4.87 -10.77 19.40
N ARG A 175 6.20 -10.69 19.50
CA ARG A 175 6.98 -11.74 20.18
C ARG A 175 6.63 -11.83 21.65
N ALA A 176 6.46 -10.71 22.35
CA ALA A 176 6.10 -10.72 23.77
C ALA A 176 4.75 -11.42 24.02
N VAL A 177 3.72 -11.09 23.24
CA VAL A 177 2.38 -11.69 23.35
C VAL A 177 2.38 -13.18 22.98
N ASN A 178 3.26 -13.60 22.08
CA ASN A 178 3.35 -14.99 21.60
C ASN A 178 4.49 -15.80 22.26
N GLY A 179 4.96 -15.38 23.44
CA GLY A 179 5.92 -16.16 24.24
C GLY A 179 7.32 -16.27 23.63
N GLY A 180 7.72 -15.30 22.81
CA GLY A 180 9.00 -15.25 22.11
C GLY A 180 9.07 -16.07 20.83
N VAL A 181 8.01 -16.82 20.49
CA VAL A 181 7.96 -17.69 19.31
C VAL A 181 7.06 -17.08 18.26
N VAL A 182 7.62 -16.84 17.07
CA VAL A 182 6.90 -16.41 15.87
C VAL A 182 7.40 -17.30 14.75
N GLY A 183 6.50 -17.78 13.88
CA GLY A 183 6.87 -18.69 12.81
C GLY A 183 7.93 -18.09 11.86
N ASP A 184 8.86 -18.92 11.38
CA ASP A 184 9.88 -18.54 10.40
C ASP A 184 9.27 -18.14 9.04
N ASP A 185 7.98 -18.45 8.83
CA ASP A 185 7.19 -18.08 7.66
C ASP A 185 6.64 -16.65 7.73
N VAL A 186 6.79 -15.95 8.87
CA VAL A 186 6.33 -14.57 9.03
C VAL A 186 7.24 -13.60 8.30
N ARG A 187 6.66 -12.96 7.29
CA ARG A 187 7.31 -11.90 6.51
C ARG A 187 6.90 -10.53 7.05
N GLY A 188 7.79 -9.53 6.99
CA GLY A 188 7.55 -8.17 7.48
C GLY A 188 8.14 -7.86 8.85
N GLY A 189 8.76 -8.84 9.53
CA GLY A 189 9.44 -8.60 10.80
C GLY A 189 10.72 -7.78 10.62
N ILE A 190 10.68 -6.50 11.00
CA ILE A 190 11.88 -5.66 11.08
C ILE A 190 12.53 -5.83 12.45
N THR A 191 13.84 -6.08 12.45
CA THR A 191 14.66 -6.02 13.68
C THR A 191 15.69 -4.92 13.48
N LEU A 192 15.58 -3.84 14.25
CA LEU A 192 16.64 -2.84 14.32
C LEU A 192 17.75 -3.43 15.20
N LYS A 193 18.92 -3.67 14.62
CA LYS A 193 20.12 -3.99 15.41
C LYS A 193 20.67 -2.67 15.94
N GLU A 194 20.88 -2.60 17.25
CA GLU A 194 21.65 -1.54 17.90
C GLU A 194 23.11 -1.53 17.42
#